data_AF-A0A350HDI6-F1
#
_entry.id   AF-A0A350HDI6-F1
#
_cell.length_a   1.000
_cell.length_b   1.000
_cell.length_c   1.000
_cell.angle_alpha   90.00
_cell.angle_beta   90.00
_cell.angle_gamma   90.00
#
_symmetry.space_group_name_H-M   'P 1'
#
loop_
_entity.id
_entity.type
_entity.pdbx_description
1 polymer ?
#
loop_
_entity_poly.entity_id
_entity_poly.type
_entity_poly.pdbx_seq_one_letter_code
_entity_poly.pdbx_strand_id
1 'polypeptide(L)' 'MSEEAEIESDIGKIYRILSLRKCPLSQRVSLYTRGIIPGKEIRLRQISPLGDPLIVEINQQTFAINRDMWSCFDLEECRS' A
#
# COMPACT_ATOMS: atom_id res chain seq x y z
N MET A 1 16.81 8.45 -10.24
CA MET A 1 15.53 9.08 -9.83
C MET A 1 15.28 8.60 -8.42
N SER A 2 14.93 9.49 -7.49
CA SER A 2 14.77 9.15 -6.08
C SER A 2 13.50 8.31 -5.88
N GLU A 3 13.54 7.28 -5.04
CA GLU A 3 12.44 6.36 -4.70
C GLU A 3 11.16 7.10 -4.24
N GLU A 4 11.34 8.30 -3.71
CA GLU A 4 10.27 9.25 -3.33
C GLU A 4 9.40 9.72 -4.49
N ALA A 5 10.01 10.04 -5.63
CA ALA A 5 9.29 10.53 -6.80
C ALA A 5 8.43 9.44 -7.44
N GLU A 6 8.80 8.18 -7.23
CA GLU A 6 8.07 7.02 -7.75
C GLU A 6 6.78 6.79 -6.97
N ILE A 7 6.83 6.85 -5.63
CA ILE A 7 5.64 6.70 -4.77
C ILE A 7 4.68 7.90 -4.92
N GLU A 8 5.20 9.13 -5.06
CA GLU A 8 4.34 10.30 -5.33
C GLU A 8 3.55 10.15 -6.63
N SER A 9 4.14 9.50 -7.64
CA SER A 9 3.46 9.20 -8.89
C SER A 9 2.30 8.21 -8.72
N ASP A 10 2.26 7.47 -7.61
CA ASP A 10 1.25 6.46 -7.33
C ASP A 10 0.01 7.01 -6.62
N ILE A 11 0.02 8.29 -6.23
CA ILE A 11 -1.14 8.94 -5.62
C ILE A 11 -2.34 8.89 -6.58
N GLY A 12 -3.46 8.34 -6.09
CA GLY A 12 -4.70 8.17 -6.84
C GLY A 12 -4.80 6.87 -7.63
N LYS A 13 -3.68 6.19 -7.88
CA LYS A 13 -3.68 4.90 -8.59
C LYS A 13 -4.26 3.78 -7.73
N ILE A 14 -4.84 2.80 -8.41
CA ILE A 14 -5.44 1.61 -7.80
C ILE A 14 -4.57 0.42 -8.17
N TYR A 15 -4.24 -0.39 -7.17
CA TYR A 15 -3.47 -1.60 -7.35
C TYR A 15 -4.23 -2.80 -6.82
N ARG A 16 -4.01 -3.96 -7.44
CA ARG A 16 -4.34 -5.25 -6.88
C ARG A 16 -3.16 -5.76 -6.06
N ILE A 17 -3.42 -6.16 -4.81
CA ILE A 17 -2.42 -6.82 -3.98
C ILE A 17 -2.23 -8.24 -4.50
N LEU A 18 -1.04 -8.56 -5.01
CA LEU A 18 -0.70 -9.90 -5.48
C LEU A 18 -0.15 -10.77 -4.34
N SER A 19 0.70 -10.19 -3.49
CA SER A 19 1.38 -10.90 -2.41
C SER A 19 1.89 -9.94 -1.35
N LEU A 20 1.97 -10.42 -0.10
CA LEU A 20 2.55 -9.74 1.05
C LEU A 20 3.68 -10.58 1.67
N ARG A 21 4.33 -11.45 0.87
CA ARG A 21 5.33 -12.41 1.38
C ARG A 21 6.62 -11.74 1.85
N LYS A 22 6.94 -10.55 1.33
CA LYS A 22 8.10 -9.76 1.72
C LYS A 22 7.92 -9.11 3.10
N CYS A 23 6.68 -8.94 3.57
CA CYS A 23 6.42 -8.43 4.92
C CYS A 23 6.86 -9.44 5.99
N PRO A 24 7.48 -8.99 7.11
CA PRO A 24 7.67 -9.81 8.30
C PRO A 24 6.36 -10.46 8.77
N LEU A 25 6.43 -11.66 9.35
CA LEU A 25 5.24 -12.43 9.73
C LEU A 25 4.29 -11.64 10.65
N SER A 26 4.83 -10.93 11.64
CA SER A 26 4.03 -10.10 12.56
C SER A 26 3.27 -8.98 11.85
N GLN A 27 3.91 -8.30 10.89
CA GLN A 27 3.29 -7.25 10.09
C GLN A 27 2.23 -7.84 9.15
N ARG A 28 2.53 -8.96 8.49
CA ARG A 28 1.58 -9.65 7.59
C ARG A 28 0.31 -10.07 8.31
N VAL A 29 0.44 -10.59 9.54
CA VAL A 29 -0.72 -10.92 10.38
C VAL A 29 -1.56 -9.67 10.67
N SER A 30 -0.92 -8.55 11.03
CA SER A 30 -1.63 -7.28 11.27
C SER A 30 -2.31 -6.71 10.02
N LEU A 31 -1.70 -6.86 8.85
CA LEU A 31 -2.31 -6.48 7.57
C LEU A 31 -3.54 -7.32 7.27
N TYR A 32 -3.45 -8.64 7.47
CA TYR A 32 -4.55 -9.56 7.19
C TYR A 32 -5.76 -9.31 8.09
N THR A 33 -5.55 -9.03 9.38
CA THR A 33 -6.66 -8.73 10.31
C THR A 33 -7.36 -7.40 9.97
N ARG A 34 -6.71 -6.50 9.24
CA ARG A 34 -7.28 -5.24 8.72
C ARG A 34 -7.91 -5.39 7.34
N GLY A 35 -7.95 -6.60 6.77
CA GLY A 35 -8.49 -6.85 5.43
C GLY A 35 -7.55 -6.47 4.29
N ILE A 36 -6.28 -6.18 4.59
CA ILE A 36 -5.22 -5.94 3.61
C ILE A 36 -4.62 -7.29 3.23
N ILE A 37 -5.23 -7.94 2.22
CA ILE A 37 -4.92 -9.31 1.81
C ILE A 37 -4.72 -9.42 0.29
N PRO A 38 -3.97 -10.42 -0.20
CA PRO A 38 -3.89 -10.71 -1.62
C PRO A 38 -5.26 -10.86 -2.29
N GLY A 39 -5.38 -10.33 -3.49
CA GLY A 39 -6.61 -10.28 -4.29
C GLY A 39 -7.46 -9.03 -4.07
N LYS A 40 -7.20 -8.23 -3.02
CA LYS A 40 -7.91 -6.96 -2.78
C LYS A 40 -7.29 -5.81 -3.56
N GLU A 41 -8.14 -4.83 -3.87
CA GLU A 41 -7.72 -3.56 -4.42
C GLU A 41 -7.33 -2.59 -3.28
N ILE A 42 -6.22 -1.90 -3.49
CA ILE A 42 -5.67 -0.88 -2.60
C ILE A 42 -5.43 0.39 -3.42
N ARG A 43 -5.87 1.54 -2.89
CA ARG A 43 -5.63 2.86 -3.51
C ARG A 43 -4.73 3.68 -2.62
N LEU A 44 -3.65 4.23 -3.17
CA LEU A 44 -2.85 5.23 -2.45
C LEU A 44 -3.59 6.57 -2.53
N ARG A 45 -4.09 7.08 -1.40
CA ARG A 45 -4.90 8.31 -1.35
C ARG A 45 -4.05 9.55 -1.22
N GLN A 46 -3.09 9.51 -0.32
CA GLN A 46 -2.18 10.62 -0.06
C GLN A 46 -0.92 10.09 0.62
N ILE A 47 0.13 10.89 0.54
CA ILE A 47 1.34 10.73 1.30
C ILE A 47 1.37 11.88 2.31
N SER A 48 1.77 11.62 3.55
CA SER A 48 1.89 12.69 4.54
C SER A 48 2.91 13.75 4.08
N PRO A 49 2.82 15.02 4.52
CA PRO A 49 3.69 16.09 4.04
C PRO A 49 5.20 15.86 4.23
N LEU A 50 5.56 15.03 5.22
CA LEU A 50 6.94 14.62 5.49
C LEU A 50 7.34 13.32 4.80
N GLY A 51 6.52 12.81 3.87
CA GLY A 51 6.77 11.60 3.10
C GLY A 51 6.24 10.29 3.72
N ASP A 52 5.93 10.26 5.02
CA ASP A 52 5.47 9.08 5.74
C ASP A 52 4.54 9.49 6.92
N PRO A 53 3.46 8.73 7.23
CA PRO A 53 2.98 7.52 6.57
C PRO A 53 2.24 7.77 5.24
N LEU A 54 2.11 6.71 4.45
CA LEU A 54 1.20 6.64 3.32
C LEU A 54 -0.20 6.33 3.82
N ILE A 55 -1.18 7.00 3.23
CA ILE A 55 -2.59 6.78 3.53
C ILE A 55 -3.21 6.01 2.39
N VAL A 56 -3.63 4.79 2.68
CA VAL A 56 -4.19 3.84 1.70
C VAL A 56 -5.65 3.55 1.99
N GLU A 57 -6.42 3.26 0.95
CA GLU A 57 -7.82 2.86 1.06
C GLU A 57 -8.00 1.43 0.57
N ILE A 58 -8.70 0.60 1.37
CA ILE A 58 -9.12 -0.76 1.02
C ILE A 58 -10.54 -0.97 1.53
N ASN A 59 -11.44 -1.50 0.68
CA ASN A 59 -12.86 -1.73 1.03
C ASN A 59 -13.53 -0.51 1.68
N GLN A 60 -13.30 0.70 1.16
CA GLN A 60 -13.82 1.98 1.70
C GLN A 60 -13.30 2.35 3.10
N GLN A 61 -12.35 1.59 3.66
CA GLN A 61 -11.66 1.92 4.91
C GLN A 61 -10.29 2.50 4.61
N THR A 62 -9.89 3.49 5.41
CA THR A 62 -8.60 4.16 5.27
C THR A 62 -7.63 3.69 6.34
N PHE A 63 -6.40 3.38 5.93
CA PHE A 63 -5.33 2.93 6.81
C PHE A 63 -4.08 3.78 6.59
N ALA A 64 -3.36 4.05 7.67
CA ALA A 64 -1.99 4.56 7.59
C ALA A 64 -1.02 3.38 7.60
N ILE A 65 -0.11 3.34 6.64
CA ILE A 65 1.01 2.39 6.58
C ILE A 65 2.29 3.18 6.33
N ASN A 66 3.41 2.71 6.86
CA ASN A 66 4.69 3.34 6.55
C ASN A 66 5.22 2.89 5.18
N ARG A 67 6.23 3.59 4.67
CA ARG A 67 6.93 3.26 3.42
C ARG A 67 7.50 1.85 3.41
N ASP A 68 8.12 1.42 4.52
CA ASP A 68 8.70 0.08 4.64
C ASP A 68 7.65 -1.03 4.47
N MET A 69 6.43 -0.81 4.96
CA MET A 69 5.33 -1.72 4.73
C MET A 69 4.91 -1.69 3.27
N TRP A 70 4.75 -0.51 2.66
CA TRP A 70 4.36 -0.38 1.25
C TRP A 70 5.33 -1.08 0.29
N SER A 71 6.64 -0.94 0.52
CA SER A 71 7.69 -1.57 -0.31
C SER A 71 7.69 -3.11 -0.23
N CYS A 72 7.05 -3.69 0.80
CA CYS A 72 6.86 -5.13 0.91
C CYS A 72 5.68 -5.67 0.09
N PHE A 73 4.89 -4.80 -0.55
CA PHE A 73 3.70 -5.22 -1.28
C PHE A 73 4.10 -5.58 -2.72
N ASP A 74 3.68 -6.76 -3.17
CA ASP A 74 3.69 -7.08 -4.59
C ASP A 74 2.37 -6.56 -5.18
N LEU A 75 2.45 -5.54 -6.03
CA LEU A 75 1.30 -4.80 -6.55
C LEU A 75 1.22 -4.90 -8.08
N GLU A 76 0.00 -4.97 -8.60
CA GLU A 76 -0.31 -4.83 -10.02
C GLU A 76 -1.25 -3.65 -10.20
N GLU A 77 -0.88 -2.68 -11.04
CA GLU A 77 -1.73 -1.52 -11.30
C GLU A 77 -3.00 -1.94 -12.06
N CYS A 78 -4.16 -1.65 -11.49
CA CYS A 78 -5.45 -1.85 -12.15
C CYS A 78 -5.63 -0.74 -13.20
N ARG A 79 -5.39 -1.07 -14.47
CA ARG A 79 -5.70 -0.15 -15.57
C ARG A 79 -7.21 0.03 -15.65
N SER A 80 -7.66 1.28 -15.51
CA SER A 80 -9.01 1.72 -15.85
C SER A 80 -9.15 1.91 -17.35
#